data_AF-A0A453RV08-F1
#
_entry.id   AF-A0A453RV08-F1
#
_cell.length_a   1.000
_cell.length_b   1.000
_cell.length_c   1.000
_cell.angle_alpha   90.00
_cell.angle_beta   90.00
_cell.angle_gamma   90.00
#
_symmetry.space_group_name_H-M   'P 1'
#
loop_
_entity.id
_entity.type
_entity.pdbx_description
1 polymer ?
#
loop_
_entity_poly.entity_id
_entity_poly.type
_entity_poly.pdbx_seq_one_letter_code
_entity_poly.pdbx_strand_id
1 'polypeptide(L)'
;MDEFELEDNLEFILQSIQELIEDQGENNPFGEVNQNELLANLVNYDQDNLMPDVSVEDVVNGKDVQGIPWEKMLFPRDQYREMKMKGYKNYQNLSYAREDALQDCKQVERDGPYYDFQYNTRRARLSIVHFQLQLRNLVWATTKHDVYTVHNQSMTHWSSLNQISTELINGDDCIIPKQRGHGSQSVSMVQFTTMAVDNDLLVVGGFHGELICKRLEDDGIVFSTRVTDDENAITNSLEIYQDPNGSRRLVVANNDCSVRIFDTKYFDLLNH
;
A
#
# COMPACT_ATOMS: atom_id res chain seq x y z
N MET A 1 15.92 -15.57 -6.25
CA MET A 1 14.72 -14.81 -5.87
C MET A 1 15.17 -13.38 -5.75
N ASP A 2 14.72 -12.57 -6.70
CA ASP A 2 15.55 -12.20 -7.85
C ASP A 2 16.12 -10.78 -7.74
N GLU A 3 17.32 -10.58 -8.31
CA GLU A 3 18.09 -9.32 -8.34
C GLU A 3 17.30 -8.10 -8.88
N PHE A 4 16.16 -8.33 -9.54
CA PHE A 4 15.30 -7.30 -10.15
C PHE A 4 14.40 -6.53 -9.17
N GLU A 5 14.11 -7.06 -7.97
CA GLU A 5 13.06 -6.50 -7.10
C GLU A 5 13.56 -5.55 -6.00
N LEU A 6 14.88 -5.36 -5.90
CA LEU A 6 15.52 -4.34 -5.05
C LEU A 6 15.71 -2.99 -5.77
N GLU A 7 15.62 -2.98 -7.11
CA GLU A 7 15.70 -1.75 -7.91
C GLU A 7 14.52 -0.80 -7.61
N ASP A 8 13.28 -1.28 -7.54
CA ASP A 8 12.06 -0.45 -7.55
C ASP A 8 11.95 0.63 -6.44
N ASN A 9 12.34 0.33 -5.19
CA ASN A 9 12.17 1.28 -4.07
C ASN A 9 13.25 2.38 -4.06
N LEU A 10 14.47 2.03 -4.44
CA LEU A 10 15.53 3.02 -4.66
C LEU A 10 15.33 3.73 -5.98
N GLU A 11 14.83 3.07 -7.02
CA GLU A 11 14.48 3.65 -8.31
C GLU A 11 13.41 4.73 -8.15
N PHE A 12 12.43 4.58 -7.24
CA PHE A 12 11.47 5.67 -6.96
C PHE A 12 12.12 6.89 -6.27
N ILE A 13 13.05 6.66 -5.35
CA ILE A 13 13.82 7.73 -4.70
C ILE A 13 14.79 8.36 -5.71
N LEU A 14 15.44 7.56 -6.53
CA LEU A 14 16.37 7.95 -7.61
C LEU A 14 15.64 8.71 -8.70
N GLN A 15 14.46 8.29 -9.12
CA GLN A 15 13.59 8.96 -10.08
C GLN A 15 13.08 10.27 -9.50
N SER A 16 12.68 10.29 -8.22
CA SER A 16 12.38 11.54 -7.52
C SER A 16 13.59 12.47 -7.43
N ILE A 17 14.81 11.94 -7.24
CA ILE A 17 16.06 12.72 -7.22
C ILE A 17 16.44 13.18 -8.63
N GLN A 18 16.19 12.36 -9.66
CA GLN A 18 16.47 12.63 -11.06
C GLN A 18 15.54 13.70 -11.61
N GLU A 19 14.24 13.64 -11.31
CA GLU A 19 13.27 14.71 -11.58
C GLU A 19 13.68 16.03 -10.92
N LEU A 20 14.27 15.97 -9.71
CA LEU A 20 14.78 17.15 -9.00
C LEU A 20 16.10 17.70 -9.59
N ILE A 21 16.89 16.87 -10.28
CA ILE A 21 18.14 17.26 -10.95
C ILE A 21 17.85 17.81 -12.37
N GLU A 22 16.80 17.30 -13.03
CA GLU A 22 16.38 17.69 -14.38
C GLU A 22 15.62 19.03 -14.43
N ASP A 23 15.18 19.58 -13.29
CA ASP A 23 14.55 20.91 -13.21
C ASP A 23 15.61 22.02 -13.42
N GLN A 24 15.94 22.29 -14.68
CA GLN A 24 16.94 23.28 -15.13
C GLN A 24 16.47 24.74 -14.97
N GLY A 25 16.06 25.13 -13.77
CA GLY A 25 15.99 26.55 -13.40
C GLY A 25 17.39 27.14 -13.21
N GLU A 26 17.57 28.43 -13.51
CA GLU A 26 18.85 29.19 -13.40
C GLU A 26 19.52 29.18 -12.00
N ASN A 27 18.91 28.53 -11.01
CA ASN A 27 19.46 28.31 -9.67
C ASN A 27 19.63 26.81 -9.37
N ASN A 28 20.13 26.03 -10.32
CA ASN A 28 20.54 24.66 -10.04
C ASN A 28 21.85 24.69 -9.22
N PRO A 29 21.83 24.37 -7.91
CA PRO A 29 23.04 24.33 -7.09
C PRO A 29 23.86 23.05 -7.36
N PHE A 30 23.31 22.12 -8.15
CA PHE A 30 24.00 20.93 -8.64
C PHE A 30 24.75 21.31 -9.91
N GLY A 31 25.97 21.82 -9.73
CA GLY A 31 26.99 21.66 -10.78
C GLY A 31 27.14 20.18 -11.16
N GLU A 32 28.02 19.86 -12.11
CA GLU A 32 28.25 18.49 -12.65
C GLU A 32 28.54 17.44 -11.55
N VAL A 33 27.52 16.98 -10.82
CA VAL A 33 27.61 15.85 -9.91
C VAL A 33 27.53 14.61 -10.78
N ASN A 34 28.58 13.80 -10.74
CA ASN A 34 28.75 12.66 -11.63
C ASN A 34 27.67 11.61 -11.32
N GLN A 35 26.62 11.59 -12.14
CA GLN A 35 25.41 10.76 -12.01
C GLN A 35 25.74 9.25 -11.84
N ASN A 36 26.89 8.82 -12.37
CA ASN A 36 27.36 7.44 -12.31
C ASN A 36 27.95 7.05 -10.94
N GLU A 37 28.60 7.96 -10.20
CA GLU A 37 29.09 7.67 -8.83
C GLU A 37 27.93 7.57 -7.83
N LEU A 38 26.86 8.31 -8.10
CA LEU A 38 25.60 8.31 -7.38
C LEU A 38 24.90 6.95 -7.40
N LEU A 39 24.72 6.42 -8.61
CA LEU A 39 24.14 5.10 -8.83
C LEU A 39 25.04 4.02 -8.21
N ALA A 40 26.36 4.11 -8.39
CA ALA A 40 27.30 3.14 -7.86
C ALA A 40 27.33 3.09 -6.32
N ASN A 41 27.24 4.23 -5.62
CA ASN A 41 27.27 4.26 -4.15
C ASN A 41 25.96 3.75 -3.51
N LEU A 42 24.83 3.94 -4.19
CA LEU A 42 23.51 3.51 -3.70
C LEU A 42 23.25 2.02 -3.99
N VAL A 43 23.63 1.53 -5.18
CA VAL A 43 23.50 0.12 -5.56
C VAL A 43 24.43 -0.78 -4.72
N ASN A 44 25.66 -0.33 -4.41
CA ASN A 44 26.59 -1.10 -3.56
C ASN A 44 26.16 -1.17 -2.08
N TYR A 45 25.25 -0.31 -1.62
CA TYR A 45 24.85 -0.29 -0.21
C TYR A 45 23.80 -1.37 0.12
N ASP A 46 23.01 -1.78 -0.87
CA ASP A 46 21.82 -2.63 -0.66
C ASP A 46 22.08 -4.12 -0.90
N GLN A 47 23.20 -4.50 -1.53
CA GLN A 47 23.53 -5.91 -1.75
C GLN A 47 23.98 -6.64 -0.47
N ASP A 48 24.51 -5.93 0.53
CA ASP A 48 25.16 -6.55 1.69
C ASP A 48 24.46 -6.33 3.05
N ASN A 49 23.38 -5.53 3.14
CA ASN A 49 22.72 -5.28 4.43
C ASN A 49 21.19 -5.36 4.36
N LEU A 50 20.63 -6.31 5.11
CA LEU A 50 19.29 -6.18 5.68
C LEU A 50 19.22 -4.80 6.35
N MET A 51 18.55 -3.83 5.74
CA MET A 51 18.37 -2.52 6.36
C MET A 51 17.67 -2.71 7.71
N PRO A 52 18.34 -2.45 8.84
CA PRO A 52 17.82 -2.82 10.14
C PRO A 52 16.61 -1.95 10.47
N ASP A 53 15.70 -2.52 11.25
CA ASP A 53 14.59 -1.80 11.86
C ASP A 53 15.10 -0.58 12.65
N VAL A 54 14.22 0.38 12.90
CA VAL A 54 14.57 1.62 13.61
C VAL A 54 13.86 1.63 14.95
N SER A 55 14.63 1.62 16.03
CA SER A 55 14.11 1.77 17.40
C SER A 55 14.13 3.23 17.87
N VAL A 56 13.55 3.50 19.04
CA VAL A 56 13.58 4.84 19.64
C VAL A 56 15.01 5.27 19.93
N GLU A 57 15.86 4.36 20.43
CA GLU A 57 17.26 4.64 20.72
C GLU A 57 18.03 5.06 19.48
N ASP A 58 17.78 4.41 18.35
CA ASP A 58 18.37 4.77 17.06
C ASP A 58 18.00 6.20 16.65
N VAL A 59 16.74 6.60 16.82
CA VAL A 59 16.27 7.95 16.47
C VAL A 59 16.88 8.99 17.39
N VAL A 60 17.00 8.70 18.68
CA VAL A 60 17.69 9.56 19.65
C VAL A 60 19.17 9.72 19.28
N ASN A 61 19.79 8.70 18.70
CA ASN A 61 21.17 8.73 18.20
C ASN A 61 21.32 9.43 16.83
N GLY A 62 20.24 9.98 16.27
CA GLY A 62 20.25 10.76 15.03
C GLY A 62 19.94 9.96 13.76
N LYS A 63 19.52 8.69 13.87
CA LYS A 63 19.01 7.92 12.72
C LYS A 63 17.64 8.44 12.30
N ASP A 64 17.38 8.47 11.00
CA ASP A 64 16.07 8.86 10.48
C ASP A 64 14.99 7.83 10.86
N VAL A 65 13.78 8.31 11.21
CA VAL A 65 12.64 7.48 11.62
C VAL A 65 12.15 6.52 10.53
N GLN A 66 12.38 6.83 9.25
CA GLN A 66 12.11 5.96 8.09
C GLN A 66 13.31 5.04 7.79
N GLY A 67 14.41 5.24 8.49
CA GLY A 67 15.66 4.51 8.32
C GLY A 67 16.41 4.89 7.05
N ILE A 68 16.08 6.02 6.42
CA ILE A 68 16.77 6.53 5.24
C ILE A 68 18.19 6.95 5.66
N PRO A 69 19.25 6.38 5.04
CA PRO A 69 20.62 6.71 5.38
C PRO A 69 21.04 8.03 4.72
N TRP A 70 20.52 9.15 5.22
CA TRP A 70 20.81 10.48 4.67
C TRP A 70 22.30 10.83 4.65
N GLU A 71 23.09 10.24 5.54
CA GLU A 71 24.55 10.38 5.58
C GLU A 71 25.27 9.76 4.37
N LYS A 72 24.60 8.87 3.64
CA LYS A 72 25.10 8.24 2.40
C LYS A 72 24.48 8.84 1.15
N MET A 73 23.46 9.68 1.31
CA MET A 73 22.82 10.40 0.21
C MET A 73 23.65 11.63 -0.15
N LEU A 74 23.51 12.12 -1.38
CA LEU A 74 24.15 13.36 -1.82
C LEU A 74 23.77 14.59 -1.00
N PHE A 75 22.53 14.58 -0.50
CA PHE A 75 21.91 15.72 0.14
C PHE A 75 21.41 15.32 1.52
N PRO A 76 21.64 16.16 2.54
CA PRO A 76 21.01 15.95 3.83
C PRO A 76 19.49 16.10 3.70
N ARG A 77 18.77 15.44 4.61
CA ARG A 77 17.31 15.42 4.70
C ARG A 77 16.65 16.78 4.52
N ASP A 78 17.20 17.83 5.14
CA ASP A 78 16.60 19.16 5.13
C ASP A 78 16.64 19.81 3.75
N GLN A 79 17.75 19.63 3.00
CA GLN A 79 17.87 20.14 1.63
C GLN A 79 16.89 19.41 0.69
N TYR A 80 16.80 18.09 0.78
CA TYR A 80 15.83 17.31 -0.01
C TYR A 80 14.40 17.78 0.24
N ARG A 81 14.05 18.03 1.52
CA ARG A 81 12.72 18.51 1.90
C ARG A 81 12.42 19.90 1.34
N GLU A 82 13.35 20.84 1.44
CA GLU A 82 13.17 22.18 0.88
C GLU A 82 12.92 22.16 -0.63
N MET A 83 13.64 21.30 -1.35
CA MET A 83 13.47 21.16 -2.80
C MET A 83 12.12 20.56 -3.18
N LYS A 84 11.73 19.45 -2.54
CA LYS A 84 10.39 18.85 -2.72
C LYS A 84 9.30 19.89 -2.46
N MET A 85 9.43 20.72 -1.42
CA MET A 85 8.44 21.77 -1.12
C MET A 85 8.36 22.89 -2.17
N LYS A 86 9.44 23.16 -2.91
CA LYS A 86 9.45 24.16 -4.00
C LYS A 86 8.81 23.62 -5.28
N GLY A 87 9.11 22.37 -5.65
CA GLY A 87 8.65 21.78 -6.91
C GLY A 87 7.29 21.06 -6.82
N TYR A 88 6.92 20.57 -5.64
CA TYR A 88 5.73 19.72 -5.50
C TYR A 88 4.43 20.52 -5.47
N LYS A 89 3.62 20.36 -6.52
CA LYS A 89 2.24 20.83 -6.57
C LYS A 89 1.30 19.67 -6.28
N ASN A 90 0.60 19.75 -5.14
CA ASN A 90 -0.46 18.81 -4.81
C ASN A 90 -1.56 18.86 -5.87
N TYR A 91 -2.02 17.71 -6.35
CA TYR A 91 -3.29 17.63 -7.06
C TYR A 91 -4.41 18.02 -6.10
N GLN A 92 -5.22 19.01 -6.47
CA GLN A 92 -6.34 19.47 -5.67
C GLN A 92 -7.64 19.22 -6.43
N ASN A 93 -8.57 18.51 -5.80
CA ASN A 93 -9.95 18.36 -6.25
C ASN A 93 -10.88 19.08 -5.26
N LEU A 94 -10.53 20.31 -4.90
CA LEU A 94 -11.31 21.17 -4.02
C LEU A 94 -11.89 22.30 -4.85
N SER A 95 -13.15 22.65 -4.58
CA SER A 95 -13.82 23.81 -5.18
C SER A 95 -13.41 25.14 -4.53
N TYR A 96 -12.61 25.09 -3.46
CA TYR A 96 -12.18 26.23 -2.65
C TYR A 96 -10.68 26.17 -2.35
N ALA A 97 -10.10 27.29 -1.93
CA ALA A 97 -8.67 27.38 -1.65
C ALA A 97 -8.31 26.58 -0.39
N ARG A 98 -7.14 25.95 -0.39
CA ARG A 98 -6.65 25.14 0.74
C ARG A 98 -6.49 25.99 2.00
N GLU A 99 -6.10 27.25 1.84
CA GLU A 99 -5.89 28.21 2.92
C GLU A 99 -7.19 28.44 3.72
N ASP A 100 -8.34 28.44 3.04
CA ASP A 100 -9.65 28.57 3.68
C ASP A 100 -9.97 27.31 4.50
N ALA A 101 -9.65 26.12 3.97
CA ALA A 101 -9.81 24.84 4.69
C ALA A 101 -8.98 24.79 5.99
N LEU A 102 -7.78 25.39 5.96
CA LEU A 102 -6.87 25.42 7.09
C LEU A 102 -7.35 26.35 8.21
N GLN A 103 -8.15 27.38 7.89
CA GLN A 103 -8.74 28.27 8.90
C GLN A 103 -9.79 27.55 9.75
N ASP A 104 -10.53 26.61 9.14
CA ASP A 104 -11.54 25.80 9.83
C ASP A 104 -10.93 24.63 10.64
N CYS A 105 -9.65 24.32 10.43
CA CYS A 105 -8.98 23.26 11.16
C CYS A 105 -8.71 23.66 12.62
N LYS A 106 -9.22 22.86 13.56
CA LYS A 106 -8.95 23.04 14.99
C LYS A 106 -7.45 22.97 15.25
N GLN A 107 -6.88 24.05 15.75
CA GLN A 107 -5.50 24.09 16.24
C GLN A 107 -5.40 23.19 17.49
N VAL A 108 -4.45 22.25 17.46
CA VAL A 108 -4.19 21.32 18.56
C VAL A 108 -2.75 21.49 19.02
N GLU A 109 -2.57 21.54 20.34
CA GLU A 109 -1.23 21.53 20.94
C GLU A 109 -0.67 20.09 20.88
N ARG A 110 0.65 19.98 20.69
CA ARG A 110 1.36 18.70 20.65
C ARG A 110 1.95 18.39 22.02
N ASP A 111 1.10 18.31 23.02
CA ASP A 111 1.48 18.15 24.43
C ASP A 111 1.48 16.69 24.91
N GLY A 112 0.88 15.77 24.15
CA GLY A 112 0.79 14.35 24.50
C GLY A 112 1.76 13.43 23.73
N PRO A 113 2.20 12.31 24.33
CA PRO A 113 3.14 11.36 23.71
C PRO A 113 2.47 10.44 22.66
N TYR A 114 1.23 10.73 22.25
CA TYR A 114 0.42 9.84 21.41
C TYR A 114 0.98 9.62 20.01
N TYR A 115 1.77 10.57 19.51
CA TYR A 115 2.38 10.52 18.17
C TYR A 115 3.90 10.40 18.24
N ASP A 116 4.42 10.05 19.41
CA ASP A 116 5.85 9.82 19.57
C ASP A 116 6.26 8.57 18.78
N PHE A 117 7.45 8.64 18.19
CA PHE A 117 7.99 7.52 17.44
C PHE A 117 8.28 6.36 18.38
N GLN A 118 7.72 5.19 18.07
CA GLN A 118 7.95 3.97 18.85
C GLN A 118 8.87 3.00 18.13
N TYR A 119 8.58 2.68 16.86
CA TYR A 119 9.30 1.67 16.12
C TYR A 119 8.94 1.73 14.63
N ASN A 120 9.92 1.44 13.77
CA ASN A 120 9.69 1.21 12.35
C ASN A 120 10.29 -0.14 11.94
N THR A 121 9.44 -1.02 11.43
CA THR A 121 9.84 -2.30 10.83
C THR A 121 9.98 -2.16 9.33
N ARG A 122 11.11 -2.62 8.79
CA ARG A 122 11.33 -2.70 7.33
C ARG A 122 11.17 -4.11 6.77
N ARG A 123 10.71 -5.03 7.62
CA ARG A 123 10.45 -6.43 7.25
C ARG A 123 9.11 -6.61 6.55
N ALA A 124 8.13 -5.77 6.86
CA ALA A 124 6.87 -5.70 6.14
C ALA A 124 7.07 -4.84 4.89
N ARG A 125 7.42 -5.48 3.77
CA ARG A 125 7.57 -4.80 2.49
C ARG A 125 6.21 -4.57 1.85
N LEU A 126 6.09 -3.50 1.10
CA LEU A 126 4.91 -3.10 0.34
C LEU A 126 5.36 -2.83 -1.09
N SER A 127 4.72 -3.46 -2.06
CA SER A 127 4.93 -3.15 -3.48
C SER A 127 3.61 -2.68 -4.06
N ILE A 128 3.49 -1.40 -4.37
CA ILE A 128 2.30 -0.84 -4.99
C ILE A 128 2.75 -0.18 -6.27
N VAL A 129 2.42 -0.79 -7.41
CA VAL A 129 2.77 -0.26 -8.74
C VAL A 129 1.88 0.95 -9.04
N HIS A 130 2.46 2.10 -9.37
CA HIS A 130 1.75 3.38 -9.49
C HIS A 130 1.68 3.89 -10.94
N PHE A 131 0.46 4.04 -11.49
CA PHE A 131 0.03 5.25 -12.24
C PHE A 131 -1.50 5.39 -12.51
N GLN A 132 -2.37 4.46 -12.09
CA GLN A 132 -3.84 4.66 -12.15
C GLN A 132 -4.62 4.20 -10.89
N LEU A 133 -3.94 3.69 -9.87
CA LEU A 133 -4.57 3.19 -8.65
C LEU A 133 -4.87 4.34 -7.67
N GLN A 134 -5.94 5.10 -7.93
CA GLN A 134 -6.70 5.76 -6.86
C GLN A 134 -7.51 4.72 -6.05
N LEU A 135 -6.90 3.60 -5.68
CA LEU A 135 -7.54 2.51 -4.93
C LEU A 135 -6.84 2.39 -3.57
N ARG A 136 -7.60 2.73 -2.54
CA ARG A 136 -7.09 3.33 -1.30
C ARG A 136 -6.80 2.33 -0.18
N ASN A 137 -7.19 1.06 -0.36
CA ASN A 137 -7.24 0.08 0.73
C ASN A 137 -6.33 -1.11 0.44
N LEU A 138 -5.04 -0.88 0.16
CA LEU A 138 -4.02 -1.94 0.05
C LEU A 138 -3.18 -2.09 1.34
N VAL A 139 -3.59 -1.41 2.41
CA VAL A 139 -3.11 -1.62 3.77
C VAL A 139 -4.33 -1.68 4.69
N TRP A 140 -4.42 -2.69 5.52
CA TRP A 140 -5.51 -2.84 6.48
C TRP A 140 -4.98 -3.30 7.84
N ALA A 141 -5.55 -2.79 8.94
CA ALA A 141 -5.20 -3.22 10.29
C ALA A 141 -6.47 -3.63 11.03
N THR A 142 -6.54 -4.88 11.47
CA THR A 142 -7.69 -5.40 12.24
C THR A 142 -7.47 -5.26 13.75
N THR A 143 -6.20 -5.35 14.18
CA THR A 143 -5.79 -5.19 15.57
C THR A 143 -4.56 -4.30 15.65
N LYS A 144 -4.15 -3.94 16.88
CA LYS A 144 -2.88 -3.22 17.13
C LYS A 144 -1.62 -3.99 16.69
N HIS A 145 -1.74 -5.29 16.37
CA HIS A 145 -0.62 -6.17 16.09
C HIS A 145 -0.67 -6.82 14.71
N ASP A 146 -1.81 -6.71 14.01
CA ASP A 146 -2.07 -7.41 12.77
C ASP A 146 -2.30 -6.40 11.65
N VAL A 147 -1.40 -6.42 10.68
CA VAL A 147 -1.46 -5.56 9.50
C VAL A 147 -1.44 -6.43 8.25
N TYR A 148 -2.30 -6.12 7.29
CA TYR A 148 -2.41 -6.79 6.00
C TYR A 148 -1.92 -5.84 4.92
N THR A 149 -1.04 -6.34 4.06
CA THR A 149 -0.32 -5.57 3.06
C THR A 149 -0.15 -6.36 1.78
N VAL A 150 0.04 -5.67 0.66
CA VAL A 150 0.38 -6.32 -0.63
C VAL A 150 1.86 -6.12 -0.96
N HIS A 151 2.52 -7.22 -1.31
CA HIS A 151 3.91 -7.24 -1.76
C HIS A 151 4.10 -8.32 -2.84
N ASN A 152 4.68 -7.93 -3.98
CA ASN A 152 4.91 -8.71 -5.20
C ASN A 152 3.70 -9.53 -5.64
N GLN A 153 2.55 -8.86 -5.79
CA GLN A 153 1.24 -9.50 -6.10
C GLN A 153 0.79 -10.55 -5.07
N SER A 154 1.42 -10.60 -3.90
CA SER A 154 1.01 -11.46 -2.79
C SER A 154 0.40 -10.64 -1.67
N MET A 155 -0.74 -11.12 -1.17
CA MET A 155 -1.36 -10.62 0.04
C MET A 155 -0.65 -11.21 1.24
N THR A 156 -0.17 -10.36 2.13
CA THR A 156 0.64 -10.74 3.29
C THR A 156 0.00 -10.25 4.58
N HIS A 157 0.12 -11.05 5.63
CA HIS A 157 -0.21 -10.69 6.99
C HIS A 157 1.07 -10.54 7.80
N TRP A 158 1.30 -9.33 8.28
CA TRP A 158 2.38 -9.00 9.20
C TRP A 158 1.87 -8.99 10.64
N SER A 159 2.48 -9.82 11.48
CA SER A 159 2.22 -9.81 12.93
C SER A 159 3.37 -9.12 13.66
N SER A 160 3.09 -8.01 14.34
CA SER A 160 4.10 -7.27 15.12
C SER A 160 4.56 -8.05 16.36
N LEU A 161 3.74 -8.97 16.88
CA LEU A 161 4.06 -9.79 18.05
C LEU A 161 5.12 -10.84 17.72
N ASN A 162 4.89 -11.56 16.61
CA ASN A 162 5.78 -12.63 16.19
C ASN A 162 6.92 -12.12 15.29
N GLN A 163 6.78 -10.90 14.75
CA GLN A 163 7.67 -10.32 13.74
C GLN A 163 7.80 -11.22 12.50
N ILE A 164 6.68 -11.84 12.11
CA ILE A 164 6.59 -12.76 10.98
C ILE A 164 5.64 -12.15 9.94
N SER A 165 6.05 -12.22 8.67
CA SER A 165 5.19 -12.00 7.53
C SER A 165 4.74 -13.36 7.00
N THR A 166 3.43 -13.54 6.84
CA THR A 166 2.83 -14.76 6.32
C THR A 166 2.10 -14.44 5.03
N GLU A 167 2.42 -15.14 3.95
CA GLU A 167 1.66 -15.04 2.71
C GLU A 167 0.28 -15.71 2.87
N LEU A 168 -0.78 -14.99 2.50
CA LEU A 168 -2.15 -15.46 2.60
C LEU A 168 -2.73 -15.87 1.25
N ILE A 169 -2.41 -15.11 0.20
CA ILE A 169 -2.90 -15.29 -1.17
C ILE A 169 -1.80 -14.82 -2.11
N ASN A 170 -1.42 -15.65 -3.07
CA ASN A 170 -0.55 -15.23 -4.17
C ASN A 170 -1.43 -14.95 -5.41
N GLY A 171 -1.30 -13.77 -6.00
CA GLY A 171 -2.07 -13.35 -7.17
C GLY A 171 -1.66 -14.05 -8.47
N ASP A 172 -0.42 -14.51 -8.57
CA ASP A 172 0.10 -15.22 -9.75
C ASP A 172 -0.40 -16.69 -9.80
N ASP A 173 -0.81 -17.22 -8.66
CA ASP A 173 -1.34 -18.58 -8.57
C ASP A 173 -2.74 -18.72 -9.19
N CYS A 174 -3.06 -19.94 -9.61
CA CYS A 174 -4.43 -20.31 -9.94
C CYS A 174 -5.22 -20.52 -8.64
N ILE A 175 -6.06 -19.55 -8.32
CA ILE A 175 -6.90 -19.53 -7.13
C ILE A 175 -8.16 -20.36 -7.39
N ILE A 176 -8.25 -21.49 -6.68
CA ILE A 176 -9.37 -22.42 -6.76
C ILE A 176 -10.18 -22.34 -5.47
N PRO A 177 -11.45 -21.92 -5.52
CA PRO A 177 -12.29 -21.80 -4.32
C PRO A 177 -12.74 -23.19 -3.84
N LYS A 178 -12.82 -23.34 -2.51
CA LYS A 178 -13.35 -24.54 -1.87
C LYS A 178 -14.86 -24.69 -2.08
N GLN A 179 -15.60 -23.59 -2.02
CA GLN A 179 -17.04 -23.61 -2.24
C GLN A 179 -17.34 -23.76 -3.73
N ARG A 180 -18.11 -24.79 -4.10
CA ARG A 180 -18.62 -24.98 -5.46
C ARG A 180 -20.09 -24.58 -5.51
N GLY A 181 -20.44 -23.65 -6.39
CA GLY A 181 -21.79 -23.08 -6.51
C GLY A 181 -21.82 -21.57 -6.26
N HIS A 182 -23.02 -20.96 -6.31
CA HIS A 182 -23.24 -19.53 -5.99
C HIS A 182 -22.40 -18.54 -6.84
N GLY A 183 -22.12 -18.91 -8.10
CA GLY A 183 -21.29 -18.09 -8.98
C GLY A 183 -19.79 -18.19 -8.71
N SER A 184 -19.33 -19.11 -7.86
CA SER A 184 -17.91 -19.28 -7.60
C SER A 184 -17.16 -19.89 -8.78
N GLN A 185 -16.03 -19.28 -9.14
CA GLN A 185 -15.17 -19.63 -10.26
C GLN A 185 -13.70 -19.49 -9.86
N SER A 186 -12.83 -20.26 -10.50
CA SER A 186 -11.39 -20.10 -10.35
C SER A 186 -10.91 -18.80 -11.02
N VAL A 187 -9.98 -18.10 -10.40
CA VAL A 187 -9.34 -16.90 -10.92
C VAL A 187 -7.82 -17.08 -10.89
N SER A 188 -7.08 -16.37 -11.74
CA SER A 188 -5.61 -16.48 -11.83
C SER A 188 -5.02 -15.19 -12.35
N MET A 189 -3.74 -14.93 -12.11
CA MET A 189 -3.05 -13.71 -12.55
C MET A 189 -3.78 -12.45 -12.05
N VAL A 190 -4.12 -12.44 -10.77
CA VAL A 190 -4.93 -11.40 -10.16
C VAL A 190 -4.04 -10.27 -9.67
N GLN A 191 -4.14 -9.13 -10.32
CA GLN A 191 -3.55 -7.90 -9.84
C GLN A 191 -4.46 -7.28 -8.78
N PHE A 192 -4.03 -7.33 -7.52
CA PHE A 192 -4.81 -6.81 -6.40
C PHE A 192 -4.92 -5.29 -6.45
N THR A 193 -6.14 -4.80 -6.29
CA THR A 193 -6.46 -3.37 -6.36
C THR A 193 -6.96 -2.79 -5.05
N THR A 194 -7.63 -3.61 -4.24
CA THR A 194 -8.24 -3.18 -2.99
C THR A 194 -8.47 -4.38 -2.07
N MET A 195 -8.51 -4.17 -0.76
CA MET A 195 -8.85 -5.21 0.22
C MET A 195 -9.77 -4.67 1.31
N ALA A 196 -10.45 -5.60 1.97
CA ALA A 196 -11.16 -5.36 3.21
C ALA A 196 -10.96 -6.56 4.14
N VAL A 197 -10.68 -6.31 5.41
CA VAL A 197 -10.52 -7.37 6.42
C VAL A 197 -11.41 -7.09 7.61
N ASP A 198 -12.30 -8.02 7.93
CA ASP A 198 -13.15 -7.95 9.11
C ASP A 198 -13.15 -9.28 9.85
N ASN A 199 -12.69 -9.26 11.11
CA ASN A 199 -12.60 -10.43 11.98
C ASN A 199 -11.89 -11.62 11.33
N ASP A 200 -12.66 -12.60 10.84
CA ASP A 200 -12.22 -13.85 10.25
C ASP A 200 -12.17 -13.82 8.72
N LEU A 201 -12.62 -12.74 8.07
CA LEU A 201 -12.80 -12.66 6.62
C LEU A 201 -11.88 -11.61 5.99
N LEU A 202 -11.04 -12.08 5.07
CA LEU A 202 -10.26 -11.27 4.13
C LEU A 202 -10.95 -11.29 2.77
N VAL A 203 -11.21 -10.12 2.22
CA VAL A 203 -11.76 -9.94 0.87
C VAL A 203 -10.78 -9.10 0.05
N VAL A 204 -10.50 -9.55 -1.17
CA VAL A 204 -9.57 -8.89 -2.08
C VAL A 204 -10.22 -8.69 -3.44
N GLY A 205 -10.04 -7.50 -4.00
CA GLY A 205 -10.53 -7.10 -5.31
C GLY A 205 -9.39 -7.05 -6.31
N GLY A 206 -9.68 -7.42 -7.56
CA GLY A 206 -8.73 -7.43 -8.66
C GLY A 206 -9.01 -6.38 -9.73
N PHE A 207 -8.01 -6.17 -10.59
CA PHE A 207 -8.01 -5.22 -11.69
C PHE A 207 -9.01 -5.58 -12.80
N HIS A 208 -9.31 -6.86 -13.03
CA HIS A 208 -10.29 -7.28 -14.04
C HIS A 208 -11.58 -7.79 -13.39
N GLY A 209 -11.99 -7.14 -12.29
CA GLY A 209 -13.24 -7.44 -11.59
C GLY A 209 -13.22 -8.73 -10.78
N GLU A 210 -12.04 -9.29 -10.50
CA GLU A 210 -11.93 -10.43 -9.60
C GLU A 210 -12.34 -10.06 -8.18
N LEU A 211 -13.02 -10.98 -7.52
CA LEU A 211 -13.32 -10.92 -6.10
C LEU A 211 -12.91 -12.24 -5.46
N ILE A 212 -12.06 -12.16 -4.43
CA ILE A 212 -11.53 -13.32 -3.71
C ILE A 212 -11.84 -13.14 -2.23
N CYS A 213 -12.39 -14.18 -1.61
CA CYS A 213 -12.75 -14.21 -0.20
C CYS A 213 -12.05 -15.40 0.48
N LYS A 214 -11.24 -15.08 1.50
CA LYS A 214 -10.51 -16.04 2.33
C LYS A 214 -10.95 -15.90 3.78
N ARG A 215 -11.25 -17.02 4.43
CA ARG A 215 -11.32 -17.05 5.89
C ARG A 215 -9.90 -17.22 6.43
N LEU A 216 -9.52 -16.38 7.39
CA LEU A 216 -8.16 -16.32 7.93
C LEU A 216 -7.79 -17.60 8.71
N GLU A 217 -8.77 -18.23 9.36
CA GLU A 217 -8.57 -19.47 10.11
C GLU A 217 -8.62 -20.72 9.23
N ASP A 218 -9.23 -20.64 8.04
CA ASP A 218 -9.36 -21.77 7.13
C ASP A 218 -8.18 -21.84 6.15
N ASP A 219 -7.72 -23.05 5.86
CA ASP A 219 -6.77 -23.26 4.78
C ASP A 219 -7.41 -22.92 3.42
N GLY A 220 -6.72 -22.19 2.55
CA GLY A 220 -7.20 -21.89 1.20
C GLY A 220 -8.30 -20.81 1.08
N ILE A 221 -8.91 -20.75 -0.10
CA ILE A 221 -9.89 -19.73 -0.51
C ILE A 221 -11.30 -20.27 -0.40
N VAL A 222 -12.21 -19.50 0.19
CA VAL A 222 -13.60 -19.92 0.40
C VAL A 222 -14.41 -19.67 -0.86
N PHE A 223 -14.31 -18.45 -1.40
CA PHE A 223 -15.04 -18.02 -2.58
C PHE A 223 -14.13 -17.18 -3.46
N SER A 224 -14.25 -17.35 -4.76
CA SER A 224 -13.69 -16.45 -5.75
C SER A 224 -14.62 -16.39 -6.95
N THR A 225 -14.65 -15.26 -7.63
CA THR A 225 -15.42 -15.08 -8.86
C THR A 225 -14.88 -13.88 -9.65
N ARG A 226 -15.29 -13.77 -10.91
CA ARG A 226 -15.20 -12.54 -11.68
C ARG A 226 -16.57 -11.88 -11.68
N VAL A 227 -16.64 -10.67 -11.13
CA VAL A 227 -17.89 -9.97 -10.80
C VAL A 227 -18.51 -9.29 -12.03
N THR A 228 -17.68 -8.97 -13.02
CA THR A 228 -18.09 -8.34 -14.27
C THR A 228 -17.07 -8.66 -15.36
N ASP A 229 -17.54 -8.76 -16.61
CA ASP A 229 -16.71 -9.03 -17.79
C ASP A 229 -16.46 -7.74 -18.62
N ASP A 230 -16.74 -6.57 -18.04
CA ASP A 230 -16.45 -5.28 -18.67
C ASP A 230 -14.94 -5.13 -18.94
N GLU A 231 -14.57 -4.46 -20.03
CA GLU A 231 -13.17 -4.16 -20.34
C GLU A 231 -12.52 -3.30 -19.24
N ASN A 232 -13.34 -2.54 -18.49
CA ASN A 232 -12.92 -1.73 -17.36
C ASN A 232 -13.55 -2.22 -16.05
N ALA A 233 -13.33 -3.50 -15.73
CA ALA A 233 -13.95 -4.21 -14.60
C ALA A 233 -13.37 -3.89 -13.21
N ILE A 234 -12.43 -2.95 -13.09
CA ILE A 234 -11.62 -2.71 -11.89
C ILE A 234 -12.47 -2.69 -10.62
N THR A 235 -12.09 -3.50 -9.63
CA THR A 235 -12.71 -3.47 -8.30
C THR A 235 -12.14 -2.29 -7.54
N ASN A 236 -13.00 -1.29 -7.28
CA ASN A 236 -12.59 0.00 -6.74
C ASN A 236 -12.62 0.01 -5.21
N SER A 237 -13.69 -0.52 -4.63
CA SER A 237 -13.90 -0.45 -3.19
C SER A 237 -14.53 -1.72 -2.69
N LEU A 238 -14.07 -2.14 -1.51
CA LEU A 238 -14.60 -3.25 -0.75
C LEU A 238 -14.87 -2.75 0.66
N GLU A 239 -16.05 -3.08 1.18
CA GLU A 239 -16.40 -2.78 2.57
C GLU A 239 -17.24 -3.92 3.15
N ILE A 240 -16.84 -4.40 4.32
CA ILE A 240 -17.58 -5.39 5.09
C ILE A 240 -18.32 -4.63 6.19
N TYR A 241 -19.64 -4.77 6.24
CA TYR A 241 -20.47 -4.08 7.21
C TYR A 241 -21.52 -5.02 7.81
N GLN A 242 -22.03 -4.63 8.98
CA GLN A 242 -23.14 -5.32 9.62
C GLN A 242 -24.44 -4.58 9.31
N ASP A 243 -25.39 -5.27 8.68
CA ASP A 243 -26.74 -4.76 8.44
C ASP A 243 -27.50 -4.63 9.78
N PRO A 244 -28.46 -3.71 9.93
CA PRO A 244 -29.33 -3.60 11.11
C PRO A 244 -29.98 -4.92 11.56
N ASN A 245 -30.18 -5.88 10.66
CA ASN A 245 -30.69 -7.21 10.99
C ASN A 245 -29.64 -8.14 11.64
N GLY A 246 -28.41 -7.66 11.86
CA GLY A 246 -27.28 -8.38 12.45
C GLY A 246 -26.45 -9.20 11.45
N SER A 247 -26.86 -9.27 10.18
CA SER A 247 -26.16 -10.06 9.14
C SER A 247 -24.97 -9.29 8.59
N ARG A 248 -23.84 -9.97 8.40
CA ARG A 248 -22.64 -9.39 7.78
C ARG A 248 -22.76 -9.42 6.25
N ARG A 249 -22.52 -8.28 5.61
CA ARG A 249 -22.61 -8.11 4.16
C ARG A 249 -21.33 -7.51 3.62
N LEU A 250 -21.08 -7.79 2.35
CA LEU A 250 -19.95 -7.28 1.59
C LEU A 250 -20.47 -6.35 0.49
N VAL A 251 -20.02 -5.09 0.48
CA VAL A 251 -20.23 -4.17 -0.64
C VAL A 251 -19.01 -4.23 -1.55
N VAL A 252 -19.27 -4.34 -2.85
CA VAL A 252 -18.27 -4.34 -3.92
C VAL A 252 -18.64 -3.28 -4.94
N ALA A 253 -17.79 -2.27 -5.09
CA ALA A 253 -17.94 -1.26 -6.12
C ALA A 253 -16.95 -1.52 -7.25
N ASN A 254 -17.44 -1.56 -8.49
CA ASN A 254 -16.62 -1.77 -9.69
C ASN A 254 -16.69 -0.54 -10.61
N ASN A 255 -15.76 -0.44 -11.56
CA ASN A 255 -15.72 0.67 -12.51
C ASN A 255 -16.76 0.55 -13.66
N ASP A 256 -17.55 -0.52 -13.67
CA ASP A 256 -18.73 -0.71 -14.52
C ASP A 256 -19.98 0.05 -14.02
N CYS A 257 -19.77 1.09 -13.23
CA CYS A 257 -20.82 1.92 -12.62
C CYS A 257 -21.83 1.16 -11.74
N SER A 258 -21.46 -0.02 -11.22
CA SER A 258 -22.36 -0.84 -10.40
C SER A 258 -21.83 -1.07 -8.98
N VAL A 259 -22.74 -1.22 -8.02
CA VAL A 259 -22.43 -1.50 -6.61
C VAL A 259 -23.18 -2.74 -6.18
N ARG A 260 -22.43 -3.80 -5.93
CA ARG A 260 -22.97 -5.13 -5.63
C ARG A 260 -22.90 -5.42 -4.15
N ILE A 261 -23.91 -6.10 -3.65
CA ILE A 261 -23.97 -6.53 -2.25
C ILE A 261 -24.01 -8.04 -2.21
N PHE A 262 -23.04 -8.64 -1.52
CA PHE A 262 -22.95 -10.06 -1.28
C PHE A 262 -23.24 -10.40 0.18
N ASP A 263 -23.85 -11.56 0.40
CA ASP A 263 -23.88 -12.18 1.73
C ASP A 263 -22.50 -12.75 2.08
N THR A 264 -22.07 -12.66 3.35
CA THR A 264 -20.74 -13.17 3.76
C THR A 264 -20.74 -14.64 4.16
N LYS A 265 -21.92 -15.29 4.27
CA LYS A 265 -22.04 -16.70 4.64
C LYS A 265 -21.95 -17.61 3.42
N TYR A 266 -22.64 -17.26 2.34
CA TYR A 266 -22.64 -18.05 1.10
C TYR A 266 -22.10 -17.31 -0.12
N PHE A 267 -21.79 -16.02 -0.01
CA PHE A 267 -21.34 -15.18 -1.14
C PHE A 267 -22.35 -15.09 -2.28
N ASP A 268 -23.64 -15.20 -1.93
CA ASP A 268 -24.75 -14.94 -2.85
C ASP A 268 -24.88 -13.44 -3.11
N LEU A 269 -25.08 -13.08 -4.38
CA LEU A 269 -25.39 -11.73 -4.80
C LEU A 269 -26.82 -11.38 -4.34
N LEU A 270 -26.93 -10.45 -3.40
CA LEU A 270 -28.19 -9.97 -2.84
C LEU A 270 -28.76 -8.77 -3.62
N ASN A 271 -27.89 -7.91 -4.12
CA ASN A 271 -28.27 -6.73 -4.90
C ASN A 271 -27.18 -6.36 -5.90
N HIS A 272 -27.60 -5.80 -7.04
CA HIS A 272 -26.75 -5.31 -8.13
C HIS A 272 -26.99 -3.82 -8.37
#